data_AF-A0A1G7LZZ2-F1
#
_entry.id   AF-A0A1G7LZZ2-F1
#
_cell.length_a   1.000
_cell.length_b   1.000
_cell.length_c   1.000
_cell.angle_alpha   90.00
_cell.angle_beta   90.00
_cell.angle_gamma   90.00
#
_symmetry.space_group_name_H-M   'P 1'
#
loop_
_entity.id
_entity.type
_entity.pdbx_description
1 polymer ?
#
loop_
_entity_poly.entity_id
_entity_poly.type
_entity_poly.pdbx_seq_one_letter_code
_entity_poly.pdbx_strand_id
1 'polypeptide(L)'
;MKKLLATLLILLSGLTFSFAQEVKSSPEINFQNFSLLQNLPKQTRDSLLTAFKNSNKVMNGIAPVSTINGKNMTGELASTTKKFYKSITELVIQVLENPDPELVVKNQARFNKLQAQLQYDMSMFAEKMTYDEERKRIIAEYKNGQYDDAKEKREARKEMNESLKDLKKEHDETMKDNRQEQKEAQGEEA
;
A
#
# COMPACT_ATOMS: atom_id res chain seq x y z
N MET A 1 1.41 -16.18 14.83
CA MET A 1 1.14 -15.25 13.70
C MET A 1 2.14 -15.31 12.54
N LYS A 2 3.36 -15.88 12.71
CA LYS A 2 4.31 -16.10 11.58
C LYS A 2 3.89 -17.20 10.59
N LYS A 3 2.92 -18.04 10.96
CA LYS A 3 2.44 -19.17 10.15
C LYS A 3 1.50 -18.76 9.01
N LEU A 4 0.80 -17.62 9.12
CA LEU A 4 -0.18 -17.18 8.12
C LEU A 4 0.47 -16.52 6.89
N LEU A 5 1.53 -15.73 7.11
CA LEU A 5 2.34 -15.14 6.03
C LEU A 5 3.03 -16.22 5.20
N ALA A 6 3.52 -17.28 5.87
CA ALA A 6 4.07 -18.46 5.20
C ALA A 6 3.00 -19.15 4.35
N THR A 7 1.76 -19.33 4.84
CA THR A 7 0.67 -19.88 4.00
C THR A 7 0.25 -18.97 2.85
N LEU A 8 0.36 -17.64 2.96
CA LEU A 8 0.05 -16.73 1.85
C LEU A 8 1.15 -16.79 0.77
N LEU A 9 2.43 -16.81 1.18
CA LEU A 9 3.57 -17.06 0.30
C LEU A 9 3.53 -18.49 -0.29
N ILE A 10 3.04 -19.48 0.45
CA ILE A 10 2.85 -20.88 0.01
C ILE A 10 1.59 -21.04 -0.85
N LEU A 11 0.58 -20.18 -0.76
CA LEU A 11 -0.57 -20.18 -1.67
C LEU A 11 -0.24 -19.46 -2.99
N LEU A 12 0.57 -18.39 -2.93
CA LEU A 12 1.15 -17.77 -4.13
C LEU A 12 2.19 -18.66 -4.83
N SER A 13 2.99 -19.42 -4.07
CA SER A 13 3.91 -20.44 -4.64
C SER A 13 3.27 -21.84 -4.80
N GLY A 14 2.06 -22.07 -4.30
CA GLY A 14 1.31 -23.30 -4.50
C GLY A 14 0.54 -23.30 -5.82
N LEU A 15 0.20 -22.10 -6.32
CA LEU A 15 -0.29 -21.91 -7.69
C LEU A 15 0.80 -22.17 -8.75
N THR A 16 2.08 -22.18 -8.38
CA THR A 16 3.15 -22.64 -9.29
C THR A 16 3.39 -24.14 -9.22
N PHE A 17 3.03 -24.81 -8.11
CA PHE A 17 3.31 -26.24 -7.93
C PHE A 17 2.22 -27.18 -8.49
N SER A 18 0.94 -26.78 -8.51
CA SER A 18 -0.12 -27.60 -9.13
C SER A 18 -0.12 -27.60 -10.65
N PHE A 19 0.71 -26.77 -11.30
CA PHE A 19 0.95 -26.78 -12.75
C PHE A 19 2.34 -27.33 -13.13
N ALA A 20 3.14 -27.79 -12.16
CA ALA A 20 4.53 -28.19 -12.41
C ALA A 20 4.72 -29.61 -12.98
N GLN A 21 3.64 -30.40 -13.15
CA GLN A 21 3.77 -31.77 -13.68
C GLN A 21 3.54 -31.93 -15.18
N GLU A 22 3.06 -30.90 -15.88
CA GLU A 22 3.04 -30.90 -17.34
C GLU A 22 3.29 -29.48 -17.84
N VAL A 23 4.17 -29.34 -18.84
CA VAL A 23 4.61 -28.10 -19.50
C VAL A 23 5.85 -27.45 -18.87
N LYS A 24 7.02 -27.86 -19.39
CA LYS A 24 8.27 -27.08 -19.37
C LYS A 24 7.94 -25.65 -19.82
N SER A 25 8.39 -24.66 -19.04
CA SER A 25 8.16 -23.21 -19.17
C SER A 25 6.72 -22.72 -18.90
N SER A 26 6.35 -22.59 -17.62
CA SER A 26 5.24 -21.72 -17.24
C SER A 26 5.76 -20.28 -17.14
N PRO A 27 5.26 -19.32 -17.94
CA PRO A 27 5.55 -17.91 -17.73
C PRO A 27 5.05 -17.51 -16.35
N GLU A 28 5.85 -16.80 -15.56
CA GLU A 28 5.38 -16.15 -14.34
C GLU A 28 4.14 -15.31 -14.67
N ILE A 29 3.00 -15.66 -14.09
CA ILE A 29 1.76 -14.93 -14.32
C ILE A 29 1.87 -13.60 -13.57
N ASN A 30 2.25 -12.56 -14.30
CA ASN A 30 2.32 -11.21 -13.77
C ASN A 30 0.94 -10.54 -13.83
N PHE A 31 0.25 -10.50 -12.68
CA PHE A 31 -1.07 -9.87 -12.53
C PHE A 31 -1.04 -8.33 -12.59
N GLN A 32 0.12 -7.71 -12.78
CA GLN A 32 0.26 -6.27 -13.04
C GLN A 32 0.15 -5.94 -14.53
N ASN A 33 0.24 -6.96 -15.41
CA ASN A 33 0.11 -6.79 -16.85
C ASN A 33 -1.09 -7.60 -17.38
N PHE A 34 -2.21 -6.91 -17.57
CA PHE A 34 -3.45 -7.55 -17.99
C PHE A 34 -3.43 -8.11 -19.41
N SER A 35 -2.49 -7.67 -20.27
CA SER A 35 -2.30 -8.26 -21.59
C SER A 35 -1.83 -9.71 -21.53
N LEU A 36 -1.10 -10.09 -20.48
CA LEU A 36 -0.68 -11.48 -20.27
C LEU A 36 -1.86 -12.35 -19.88
N LEU A 37 -2.80 -11.83 -19.07
CA LEU A 37 -4.00 -12.55 -18.65
C LEU A 37 -4.97 -12.78 -19.82
N GLN A 38 -5.03 -11.82 -20.75
CA GLN A 38 -5.85 -11.90 -21.94
C GLN A 38 -5.45 -13.08 -22.84
N ASN A 39 -4.14 -13.25 -23.04
CA ASN A 39 -3.57 -14.23 -23.97
C ASN A 39 -3.52 -15.66 -23.40
N LEU A 40 -4.02 -15.88 -22.17
CA LEU A 40 -4.08 -17.21 -21.58
C LEU A 40 -5.11 -18.11 -22.29
N PRO A 41 -4.83 -19.43 -22.41
CA PRO A 41 -5.81 -20.40 -22.86
C PRO A 41 -7.08 -20.34 -22.01
N LYS A 42 -8.24 -20.55 -22.65
CA LYS A 42 -9.56 -20.46 -21.98
C LYS A 42 -9.63 -21.31 -20.70
N GLN A 43 -9.14 -22.55 -20.74
CA GLN A 43 -9.13 -23.45 -19.60
C GLN A 43 -8.32 -22.89 -18.42
N THR A 44 -7.18 -22.24 -18.69
CA THR A 44 -6.35 -21.59 -17.68
C THR A 44 -7.07 -20.37 -17.10
N ARG A 45 -7.73 -19.56 -17.94
CA ARG A 45 -8.51 -18.41 -17.47
C ARG A 45 -9.69 -18.82 -16.60
N ASP A 46 -10.44 -19.85 -16.97
CA ASP A 46 -11.60 -20.33 -16.20
C ASP A 46 -11.16 -20.88 -14.83
N SER A 47 -10.00 -21.54 -14.78
CA SER A 47 -9.40 -22.04 -13.54
C SER A 47 -8.96 -20.89 -12.62
N LEU A 48 -8.26 -19.88 -13.18
CA LEU A 48 -7.87 -18.67 -12.45
C LEU A 48 -9.11 -17.90 -11.98
N LEU A 49 -10.11 -17.73 -12.83
CA LEU A 49 -11.36 -17.03 -12.50
C LEU A 49 -12.05 -17.68 -11.29
N THR A 50 -12.13 -19.01 -11.28
CA THR A 50 -12.68 -19.76 -10.15
C THR A 50 -11.85 -19.55 -8.89
N ALA A 51 -10.52 -19.62 -9.00
CA ALA A 51 -9.62 -19.37 -7.88
C ALA A 51 -9.78 -17.92 -7.32
N PHE A 52 -9.86 -16.92 -8.19
CA PHE A 52 -10.03 -15.51 -7.83
C PHE A 52 -11.42 -15.21 -7.23
N LYS A 53 -12.49 -15.80 -7.76
CA LYS A 53 -13.84 -15.65 -7.18
C LYS A 53 -13.90 -16.26 -5.77
N ASN A 54 -13.31 -17.43 -5.59
CA ASN A 54 -13.25 -18.10 -4.29
C ASN A 54 -12.35 -17.34 -3.30
N SER A 55 -11.19 -16.87 -3.74
CA SER A 55 -10.27 -16.10 -2.91
C SER A 55 -10.83 -14.73 -2.55
N ASN A 56 -11.53 -14.04 -3.45
CA ASN A 56 -12.20 -12.76 -3.16
C ASN A 56 -13.28 -12.93 -2.09
N LYS A 57 -14.04 -14.04 -2.14
CA LYS A 57 -15.02 -14.38 -1.10
C LYS A 57 -14.36 -14.56 0.27
N VAL A 58 -13.18 -15.17 0.32
CA VAL A 58 -12.39 -15.37 1.55
C VAL A 58 -11.70 -14.08 2.01
N MET A 59 -11.14 -13.29 1.09
CA MET A 59 -10.40 -12.05 1.36
C MET A 59 -11.29 -10.90 1.79
N ASN A 60 -12.59 -10.89 1.46
CA ASN A 60 -13.52 -9.91 2.02
C ASN A 60 -13.55 -9.94 3.57
N GLY A 61 -13.15 -11.06 4.19
CA GLY A 61 -13.02 -11.22 5.64
C GLY A 61 -11.62 -10.96 6.22
N ILE A 62 -10.57 -10.76 5.42
CA ILE A 62 -9.18 -10.69 5.88
C ILE A 62 -8.54 -9.38 5.43
N ALA A 63 -8.13 -8.52 6.37
CA ALA A 63 -7.32 -7.35 6.05
C ALA A 63 -5.87 -7.80 5.77
N PRO A 64 -5.24 -7.37 4.66
CA PRO A 64 -3.83 -7.64 4.42
C PRO A 64 -3.00 -6.96 5.51
N VAL A 65 -2.16 -7.72 6.21
CA VAL A 65 -1.19 -7.19 7.17
C VAL A 65 0.03 -6.77 6.37
N SER A 66 0.05 -5.50 5.98
CA SER A 66 1.21 -4.85 5.39
C SER A 66 1.95 -4.05 6.48
N THR A 67 3.28 -4.00 6.42
CA THR A 67 4.12 -3.29 7.40
C THR A 67 4.84 -2.12 6.72
N ILE A 68 4.90 -0.96 7.37
CA ILE A 68 5.75 0.16 6.98
C ILE A 68 6.74 0.41 8.13
N ASN A 69 8.03 0.48 7.82
CA ASN A 69 9.12 0.65 8.81
C ASN A 69 9.04 -0.33 10.00
N GLY A 70 8.67 -1.60 9.72
CA GLY A 70 8.57 -2.64 10.75
C GLY A 70 7.33 -2.54 11.66
N LYS A 71 6.47 -1.54 11.49
CA LYS A 71 5.19 -1.41 12.20
C LYS A 71 4.04 -1.90 11.32
N ASN A 72 3.13 -2.67 11.91
CA ASN A 72 1.90 -3.09 11.24
C ASN A 72 1.11 -1.85 10.81
N MET A 73 0.61 -1.84 9.57
CA MET A 73 -0.34 -0.84 9.12
C MET A 73 -1.63 -1.04 9.93
N THR A 74 -1.97 -0.06 10.77
CA THR A 74 -3.20 -0.07 11.57
C THR A 74 -4.10 1.09 11.15
N GLY A 75 -5.41 0.87 11.12
CA GLY A 75 -6.38 1.93 10.85
C GLY A 75 -6.52 2.27 9.37
N GLU A 76 -6.45 3.56 9.04
CA GLU A 76 -6.79 4.14 7.75
C GLU A 76 -6.01 3.52 6.57
N LEU A 77 -4.71 3.33 6.75
CA LEU A 77 -3.84 2.80 5.70
C LEU A 77 -4.11 1.31 5.41
N ALA A 78 -4.42 0.52 6.44
CA ALA A 78 -4.82 -0.88 6.24
C ALA A 78 -6.15 -0.98 5.47
N SER A 79 -7.07 -0.02 5.71
CA SER A 79 -8.31 0.11 4.93
C SER A 79 -8.03 0.50 3.48
N THR A 80 -7.15 1.47 3.22
CA THR A 80 -6.75 1.88 1.87
C THR A 80 -6.13 0.71 1.09
N THR A 81 -5.19 -0.01 1.71
CA THR A 81 -4.57 -1.19 1.10
C THR A 81 -5.58 -2.30 0.85
N LYS A 82 -6.51 -2.56 1.78
CA LYS A 82 -7.61 -3.52 1.56
C LYS A 82 -8.48 -3.13 0.36
N LYS A 83 -8.85 -1.86 0.24
CA LYS A 83 -9.62 -1.34 -0.91
C LYS A 83 -8.86 -1.53 -2.22
N PHE A 84 -7.57 -1.19 -2.23
CA PHE A 84 -6.70 -1.38 -3.39
C PHE A 84 -6.67 -2.85 -3.85
N TYR A 85 -6.40 -3.80 -2.94
CA TYR A 85 -6.38 -5.22 -3.30
C TYR A 85 -7.73 -5.72 -3.80
N LYS A 86 -8.83 -5.26 -3.21
CA LYS A 86 -10.18 -5.57 -3.68
C LYS A 86 -10.39 -5.06 -5.12
N SER A 87 -10.04 -3.81 -5.38
CA SER A 87 -10.18 -3.22 -6.71
C SER A 87 -9.31 -3.90 -7.76
N ILE A 88 -8.06 -4.27 -7.45
CA ILE A 88 -7.22 -5.06 -8.38
C ILE A 88 -7.87 -6.42 -8.66
N THR A 89 -8.34 -7.10 -7.62
CA THR A 89 -8.97 -8.41 -7.77
C THR A 89 -10.19 -8.33 -8.69
N GLU A 90 -11.00 -7.28 -8.56
CA GLU A 90 -12.14 -7.01 -9.46
C GLU A 90 -11.68 -6.75 -10.90
N LEU A 91 -10.61 -5.98 -11.13
CA LEU A 91 -10.06 -5.73 -12.46
C LEU A 91 -9.52 -7.02 -13.11
N VAL A 92 -8.82 -7.86 -12.33
CA VAL A 92 -8.32 -9.17 -12.79
C VAL A 92 -9.49 -10.08 -13.16
N ILE A 93 -10.53 -10.15 -12.34
CA ILE A 93 -11.73 -10.93 -12.63
C ILE A 93 -12.38 -10.47 -13.95
N GLN A 94 -12.53 -9.16 -14.16
CA GLN A 94 -13.11 -8.62 -15.39
C GLN A 94 -12.33 -9.03 -16.65
N VAL A 95 -10.99 -8.99 -16.59
CA VAL A 95 -10.14 -9.41 -17.72
C VAL A 95 -10.22 -10.92 -17.96
N LEU A 96 -10.32 -11.73 -16.89
CA LEU A 96 -10.47 -13.18 -17.01
C LEU A 96 -11.85 -13.58 -17.55
N GLU A 97 -12.91 -12.86 -17.19
CA GLU A 97 -14.28 -13.09 -17.68
C GLU A 97 -14.47 -12.65 -19.12
N ASN A 98 -13.91 -11.49 -19.48
CA ASN A 98 -14.01 -10.93 -20.82
C ASN A 98 -12.63 -10.44 -21.31
N PRO A 99 -11.86 -11.27 -22.02
CA PRO A 99 -10.51 -10.96 -22.49
C PRO A 99 -10.53 -10.07 -23.74
N ASP A 100 -11.32 -9.01 -23.72
CA ASP A 100 -11.45 -8.03 -24.78
C ASP A 100 -10.26 -7.04 -24.76
N PRO A 101 -9.53 -6.82 -25.87
CA PRO A 101 -8.39 -5.90 -25.91
C PRO A 101 -8.70 -4.49 -25.40
N GLU A 102 -9.87 -3.94 -25.72
CA GLU A 102 -10.25 -2.59 -25.26
C GLU A 102 -10.46 -2.55 -23.75
N LEU A 103 -11.10 -3.59 -23.20
CA LEU A 103 -11.29 -3.74 -21.75
C LEU A 103 -9.94 -3.89 -21.03
N VAL A 104 -8.99 -4.63 -21.61
CA VAL A 104 -7.64 -4.82 -21.05
C VAL A 104 -6.90 -3.49 -20.96
N VAL A 105 -6.89 -2.70 -22.03
CA VAL A 105 -6.25 -1.36 -22.03
C VAL A 105 -6.88 -0.46 -20.98
N LYS A 106 -8.22 -0.42 -20.92
CA LYS A 106 -8.96 0.37 -19.93
C LYS A 106 -8.67 -0.07 -18.49
N ASN A 107 -8.63 -1.37 -18.25
CA ASN A 107 -8.36 -1.91 -16.92
C ASN A 107 -6.89 -1.72 -16.53
N GLN A 108 -5.96 -1.74 -17.49
CA GLN A 108 -4.55 -1.43 -17.23
C GLN A 108 -4.39 0.03 -16.80
N ALA A 109 -5.05 0.98 -17.46
CA ALA A 109 -5.05 2.38 -17.06
C ALA A 109 -5.64 2.56 -15.64
N ARG A 110 -6.73 1.86 -15.32
CA ARG A 110 -7.32 1.85 -13.96
C ARG A 110 -6.37 1.27 -12.92
N PHE A 111 -5.66 0.19 -13.24
CA PHE A 111 -4.65 -0.40 -12.36
C PHE A 111 -3.53 0.60 -12.08
N ASN A 112 -2.98 1.24 -13.11
CA ASN A 112 -1.92 2.24 -12.97
C ASN A 112 -2.37 3.41 -12.06
N LYS A 113 -3.59 3.91 -12.26
CA LYS A 113 -4.17 4.96 -11.41
C LYS A 113 -4.34 4.53 -9.96
N LEU A 114 -4.83 3.32 -9.72
CA LEU A 114 -4.96 2.75 -8.37
C LEU A 114 -3.59 2.60 -7.71
N GLN A 115 -2.58 2.18 -8.46
CA GLN A 115 -1.22 2.02 -7.95
C GLN A 115 -0.60 3.36 -7.57
N ALA A 116 -0.73 4.38 -8.43
CA ALA A 116 -0.29 5.74 -8.15
C ALA A 116 -0.97 6.32 -6.90
N GLN A 117 -2.29 6.11 -6.76
CA GLN A 117 -3.02 6.54 -5.56
C GLN A 117 -2.53 5.83 -4.30
N LEU A 118 -2.32 4.51 -4.34
CA LEU A 118 -1.80 3.78 -3.18
C LEU A 118 -0.40 4.27 -2.79
N GLN A 119 0.47 4.50 -3.76
CA GLN A 119 1.82 5.00 -3.51
C GLN A 119 1.80 6.37 -2.84
N TYR A 120 0.92 7.27 -3.29
CA TYR A 120 0.69 8.55 -2.64
C TYR A 120 0.13 8.40 -1.22
N ASP A 121 -0.90 7.58 -1.02
CA ASP A 121 -1.46 7.38 0.32
C ASP A 121 -0.43 6.78 1.29
N MET A 122 0.46 5.90 0.80
CA MET A 122 1.57 5.36 1.56
C MET A 122 2.63 6.40 1.90
N SER A 123 2.99 7.30 0.97
CA SER A 123 3.98 8.35 1.25
C SER A 123 3.45 9.33 2.29
N MET A 124 2.19 9.77 2.16
CA MET A 124 1.53 10.66 3.12
C MET A 124 1.43 10.03 4.52
N PHE A 125 1.18 8.72 4.59
CA PHE A 125 1.19 8.02 5.87
C PHE A 125 2.59 7.93 6.48
N ALA A 126 3.62 7.64 5.67
CA ALA A 126 5.00 7.58 6.13
C ALA A 126 5.44 8.94 6.69
N GLU A 127 5.14 10.03 5.99
CA GLU A 127 5.43 11.40 6.43
C GLU A 127 4.80 11.71 7.79
N LYS A 128 3.51 11.40 7.93
CA LYS A 128 2.79 11.56 9.20
C LYS A 128 3.41 10.73 10.33
N MET A 129 3.86 9.50 10.05
CA MET A 129 4.53 8.69 11.08
C MET A 129 5.84 9.31 11.52
N THR A 130 6.66 9.80 10.59
CA THR A 130 7.93 10.48 10.88
C THR A 130 7.68 11.70 11.76
N TYR A 131 6.70 12.54 11.42
CA TYR A 131 6.27 13.68 12.23
C TYR A 131 5.87 13.26 13.65
N ASP A 132 5.04 12.23 13.79
CA ASP A 132 4.56 11.77 15.10
C ASP A 132 5.67 11.17 15.97
N GLU A 133 6.66 10.50 15.35
CA GLU A 133 7.84 9.97 16.03
C GLU A 133 8.75 11.08 16.53
N GLU A 134 9.04 12.05 15.67
CA GLU A 134 9.88 13.21 15.98
C GLU A 134 9.25 14.07 17.07
N ARG A 135 7.95 14.36 16.95
CA ARG A 135 7.18 15.07 17.98
C ARG A 135 7.25 14.37 19.33
N LYS A 136 7.13 13.03 19.35
CA LYS A 136 7.25 12.24 20.59
C LYS A 136 8.66 12.30 21.15
N ARG A 137 9.68 12.27 20.31
CA ARG A 137 11.09 12.39 20.72
C ARG A 137 11.35 13.71 21.42
N ILE A 138 11.00 14.84 20.79
CA ILE A 138 11.17 16.20 21.35
C ILE A 138 10.48 16.32 22.72
N ILE A 139 9.24 15.83 22.84
CA ILE A 139 8.49 15.85 24.11
C ILE A 139 9.16 14.96 25.16
N ALA A 140 9.68 13.79 24.77
CA ALA A 140 10.35 12.88 25.67
C ALA A 140 11.67 13.45 26.18
N GLU A 141 12.46 14.10 25.32
CA GLU A 141 13.71 14.78 25.68
C GLU A 141 13.46 15.85 26.75
N TYR A 142 12.45 16.71 26.58
CA TYR A 142 12.07 17.69 27.60
C TYR A 142 11.54 17.03 28.90
N LYS A 143 10.78 15.94 28.80
CA LYS A 143 10.24 15.28 30.00
C LYS A 143 11.30 14.55 30.82
N ASN A 144 12.31 14.00 30.15
CA ASN A 144 13.35 13.18 30.76
C ASN A 144 14.60 14.01 31.09
N GLY A 145 14.66 15.28 30.66
CA GLY A 145 15.72 16.20 31.01
C GLY A 145 15.85 16.38 32.52
N GLN A 146 17.10 16.39 32.99
CA GLN A 146 17.43 16.86 34.33
C GLN A 146 17.64 18.37 34.25
N TYR A 147 17.03 19.11 35.17
CA TYR A 147 17.11 20.57 35.22
C TYR A 147 17.55 20.96 36.63
N ASP A 148 18.60 21.77 36.71
CA ASP A 148 19.19 22.21 37.96
C ASP A 148 18.28 23.22 38.67
N ASP A 149 17.53 24.02 37.91
CA ASP A 149 16.59 24.99 38.47
C ASP A 149 15.31 25.23 37.63
N ALA A 150 14.41 26.05 38.19
CA ALA A 150 13.14 26.40 37.56
C ALA A 150 13.29 27.34 36.35
N LYS A 151 14.39 28.08 36.23
CA LYS A 151 14.68 28.96 35.11
C LYS A 151 15.14 28.13 33.91
N GLU A 152 16.08 27.21 34.11
CA GLU A 152 16.55 26.26 33.10
C GLU A 152 15.40 25.41 32.56
N LYS A 153 14.55 24.87 33.45
CA LYS A 153 13.34 24.14 33.02
C LYS A 153 12.39 24.98 32.17
N ARG A 154 12.29 26.29 32.43
CA ARG A 154 11.46 27.22 31.62
C ARG A 154 12.10 27.49 30.27
N GLU A 155 13.42 27.63 30.21
CA GLU A 155 14.17 27.81 28.96
C GLU A 155 14.06 26.56 28.08
N ALA A 156 14.31 25.36 28.64
CA ALA A 156 14.12 24.09 27.94
C ALA A 156 12.67 23.90 27.43
N ARG A 157 11.67 24.38 28.18
CA ARG A 157 10.28 24.37 27.72
C ARG A 157 10.05 25.29 26.52
N LYS A 158 10.70 26.46 26.48
CA LYS A 158 10.61 27.38 25.34
C LYS A 158 11.25 26.75 24.11
N GLU A 159 12.46 26.21 24.24
CA GLU A 159 13.16 25.51 23.16
C GLU A 159 12.33 24.35 22.62
N MET A 160 11.80 23.48 23.49
CA MET A 160 10.89 22.41 23.09
C MET A 160 9.68 22.94 22.29
N ASN A 161 9.06 24.03 22.73
CA ASN A 161 7.90 24.62 22.03
C ASN A 161 8.29 25.20 20.66
N GLU A 162 9.48 25.79 20.55
CA GLU A 162 10.03 26.31 19.28
C GLU A 162 10.30 25.15 18.32
N SER A 163 10.99 24.09 18.77
CA SER A 163 11.21 22.89 17.95
C SER A 163 9.91 22.24 17.49
N LEU A 164 8.89 22.16 18.36
CA LEU A 164 7.57 21.63 17.97
C LEU A 164 6.85 22.52 16.96
N LYS A 165 7.04 23.84 17.02
CA LYS A 165 6.47 24.78 16.07
C LYS A 165 7.14 24.65 14.71
N ASP A 166 8.45 24.55 14.68
CA ASP A 166 9.23 24.39 13.45
C ASP A 166 8.95 23.05 12.80
N LEU A 167 8.93 21.95 13.57
CA LEU A 167 8.55 20.62 13.09
C LEU A 167 7.14 20.61 12.47
N LYS A 168 6.19 21.30 13.10
CA LYS A 168 4.83 21.41 12.54
C LYS A 168 4.84 22.17 11.23
N LYS A 169 5.58 23.28 11.14
CA LYS A 169 5.67 24.09 9.94
C LYS A 169 6.27 23.30 8.79
N GLU A 170 7.37 22.60 9.02
CA GLU A 170 8.03 21.74 8.03
C GLU A 170 7.07 20.66 7.51
N HIS A 171 6.41 19.93 8.41
CA HIS A 171 5.42 18.92 8.02
C HIS A 171 4.26 19.54 7.22
N ASP A 172 3.73 20.70 7.62
CA ASP A 172 2.64 21.37 6.90
C ASP A 172 3.09 21.84 5.50
N GLU A 173 4.34 22.27 5.34
CA GLU A 173 4.95 22.62 4.05
C GLU A 173 5.12 21.37 3.16
N THR A 174 5.73 20.30 3.67
CA THR A 174 5.88 19.03 2.95
C THR A 174 4.53 18.45 2.52
N MET A 175 3.52 18.49 3.39
CA MET A 175 2.18 17.98 3.07
C MET A 175 1.47 18.85 2.02
N LYS A 176 1.78 20.15 1.96
CA LYS A 176 1.26 21.05 0.92
C LYS A 176 1.94 20.77 -0.42
N ASP A 177 3.25 20.61 -0.43
CA ASP A 177 4.03 20.35 -1.63
C ASP A 177 3.65 18.99 -2.24
N ASN A 178 3.57 17.93 -1.43
CA ASN A 178 3.11 16.61 -1.86
C ASN A 178 1.70 16.65 -2.48
N ARG A 179 0.78 17.45 -1.92
CA ARG A 179 -0.57 17.63 -2.49
C ARG A 179 -0.55 18.39 -3.80
N GLN A 180 0.35 19.36 -3.95
CA GLN A 180 0.49 20.14 -5.16
C GLN A 180 1.06 19.26 -6.28
N GLU A 181 2.13 18.51 -6.01
CA GLU A 181 2.69 17.52 -6.94
C GLU A 181 1.64 16.50 -7.38
N GLN A 182 0.83 15.99 -6.44
CA GLN A 182 -0.26 15.06 -6.79
C GLN A 182 -1.29 15.69 -7.74
N LYS A 183 -1.65 16.95 -7.52
CA LYS A 183 -2.60 17.67 -8.40
C LYS A 183 -2.01 17.91 -9.77
N GLU A 184 -0.73 18.25 -9.86
CA GLU A 184 -0.03 18.45 -11.13
C GLU A 184 0.06 17.13 -11.90
N ALA A 185 0.45 16.04 -11.24
CA ALA A 185 0.48 14.71 -11.83
C ALA A 185 -0.91 14.21 -12.30
N GLN A 186 -2.00 14.63 -11.64
CA GLN A 186 -3.37 14.31 -12.07
C GLN A 186 -3.93 15.28 -13.11
N GLY A 187 -3.42 16.51 -13.19
CA GLY A 187 -3.86 17.56 -14.09
C GLY A 187 -3.17 17.52 -15.45
N GLU A 188 -1.95 16.97 -15.53
CA GLU A 188 -1.26 16.71 -16.80
C GLU A 188 -1.85 15.54 -17.61
N GLU A 189 -2.74 14.74 -17.02
CA GLU A 189 -3.46 13.65 -17.69
C GLU A 189 -4.84 14.05 -18.29
N ALA A 190 -5.21 15.35 -18.26
CA ALA A 190 -6.50 15.86 -18.76
C ALA A 190 -6.38 16.56 -20.13
#